data_AF-A0A7Y3GX58-F1
#
_entry.id   AF-A0A7Y3GX58-F1
#
_cell.length_a   1.000
_cell.length_b   1.000
_cell.length_c   1.000
_cell.angle_alpha   90.00
_cell.angle_beta   90.00
_cell.angle_gamma   90.00
#
_symmetry.space_group_name_H-M   'P 1'
#
loop_
_entity.id
_entity.type
_entity.pdbx_description
1 polymer ?
#
loop_
_entity_poly.entity_id
_entity_poly.type
_entity_poly.pdbx_seq_one_letter_code
_entity_poly.pdbx_strand_id
1 'polypeptide(L)'
;AEKFDKRAVLAWMVAGHRLYREHGLKPPEAARMAKASYRSDSDPLAEFFDTWVEAQEGGFVERVELWSAYCQWADRVQLPHKERLSRQRVTRLAGAESRGLVAGRGVDGARGWHGIRIRTGL
;
A
#
# COMPACT_ATOMS: atom_id res chain seq x y z
N ALA A 1 5.46 -48.07 13.47
CA ALA A 1 6.06 -47.10 12.53
C ALA A 1 5.63 -47.49 11.12
N GLU A 2 4.70 -46.74 10.55
CA GLU A 2 4.16 -46.99 9.22
C GLU A 2 5.26 -46.71 8.19
N LYS A 3 5.60 -47.71 7.37
CA LYS A 3 6.68 -47.62 6.38
C LYS A 3 6.08 -47.16 5.05
N PHE A 4 6.41 -45.95 4.61
CA PHE A 4 6.08 -45.50 3.27
C PHE A 4 6.83 -46.35 2.23
N ASP A 5 6.09 -46.94 1.29
CA ASP A 5 6.68 -47.71 0.20
C ASP A 5 7.47 -46.75 -0.73
N LYS A 6 8.78 -46.97 -0.81
CA LYS A 6 9.71 -46.15 -1.61
C LYS A 6 9.28 -46.08 -3.08
N ARG A 7 8.62 -47.12 -3.60
CA ARG A 7 8.08 -47.15 -4.97
C ARG A 7 6.89 -46.21 -5.12
N ALA A 8 6.04 -46.10 -4.11
CA ALA A 8 4.90 -45.18 -4.11
C ALA A 8 5.35 -43.72 -4.06
N VAL A 9 6.39 -43.41 -3.26
CA VAL A 9 6.99 -42.07 -3.22
C VAL A 9 7.59 -41.69 -4.57
N LEU A 10 8.35 -42.61 -5.20
CA LEU A 10 8.94 -42.35 -6.51
C LEU A 10 7.87 -42.16 -7.60
N ALA A 11 6.81 -42.97 -7.59
CA ALA A 11 5.68 -42.81 -8.49
C ALA A 11 5.01 -41.44 -8.33
N TRP A 12 4.83 -40.97 -7.10
CA TRP A 12 4.26 -39.65 -6.81
C TRP A 12 5.16 -38.50 -7.31
N MET A 13 6.48 -38.63 -7.14
CA MET A 13 7.44 -37.64 -7.66
C MET A 13 7.45 -37.58 -9.19
N VAL A 14 7.42 -38.73 -9.86
CA VAL A 14 7.38 -38.81 -11.34
C VAL A 14 6.06 -38.24 -11.88
N ALA A 15 4.93 -38.56 -11.25
CA ALA A 15 3.63 -38.00 -11.60
C ALA A 15 3.58 -36.48 -11.39
N GLY A 16 4.09 -35.99 -10.25
CA GLY A 16 4.17 -34.56 -9.96
C GLY A 16 5.07 -33.79 -10.94
N HIS A 17 6.22 -34.38 -11.32
CA HIS A 17 7.11 -33.79 -12.32
C HIS A 17 6.47 -33.71 -13.71
N ARG A 18 5.71 -34.74 -14.12
CA ARG A 18 4.96 -34.71 -15.38
C ARG A 18 3.88 -33.63 -15.37
N LEU A 19 3.11 -33.53 -14.30
CA LEU A 19 2.08 -32.51 -14.11
C LEU A 19 2.67 -31.09 -14.14
N TYR A 20 3.85 -30.90 -13.51
CA TYR A 20 4.57 -29.63 -13.53
C TYR A 20 5.04 -29.25 -14.95
N ARG A 21 5.55 -30.21 -15.72
CA ARG A 21 5.99 -29.95 -17.10
C ARG A 21 4.83 -29.61 -18.04
N GLU A 22 3.66 -30.20 -17.83
CA GLU A 22 2.48 -30.00 -18.68
C GLU A 22 1.71 -28.71 -18.32
N HIS A 23 1.66 -28.32 -17.04
CA HIS A 23 0.82 -27.20 -16.59
C HIS A 23 1.56 -26.03 -15.92
N GLY A 24 2.85 -26.17 -15.61
CA GLY A 24 3.63 -25.23 -14.81
C GLY A 24 3.18 -25.18 -13.35
N LEU A 25 3.93 -24.46 -12.50
CA LEU A 25 3.49 -24.14 -11.14
C LEU A 25 2.54 -22.94 -11.22
N LYS A 26 1.25 -23.19 -11.33
CA LYS A 26 0.25 -22.15 -11.06
C LYS A 26 0.10 -22.04 -9.54
N PRO A 27 0.46 -20.90 -8.92
CA PRO A 27 0.27 -20.74 -7.48
C PRO A 27 -1.24 -20.87 -7.18
N PRO A 28 -1.62 -21.66 -6.16
CA PRO A 28 -3.02 -21.77 -5.76
C PRO A 28 -3.54 -20.41 -5.31
N GLU A 29 -4.80 -20.14 -5.60
CA GLU A 29 -5.49 -18.90 -5.24
C GLU A 29 -5.33 -18.55 -3.75
N ALA A 30 -5.25 -19.56 -2.88
CA ALA A 30 -4.97 -19.42 -1.45
C ALA A 30 -3.60 -18.76 -1.13
N ALA A 31 -2.57 -19.02 -1.93
CA ALA A 31 -1.25 -18.39 -1.79
C ALA A 31 -1.26 -16.94 -2.31
N ARG A 32 -2.16 -16.60 -3.24
CA ARG A 32 -2.43 -15.22 -3.68
C ARG A 32 -3.17 -14.44 -2.59
N MET A 33 -4.16 -15.07 -1.95
CA MET A 33 -4.94 -14.50 -0.85
C MET A 33 -4.09 -14.29 0.42
N ALA A 34 -3.15 -15.19 0.74
CA ALA A 34 -2.26 -15.02 1.90
C ALA A 34 -1.29 -13.83 1.78
N LYS A 35 -0.95 -13.39 0.55
CA LYS A 35 -0.16 -12.15 0.34
C LYS A 35 -1.01 -10.88 0.30
N ALA A 36 -2.33 -11.02 0.17
CA ALA A 36 -3.30 -9.94 0.11
C ALA A 36 -3.95 -9.65 1.48
N SER A 37 -4.18 -10.67 2.32
CA SER A 37 -4.89 -10.54 3.60
C SER A 37 -4.09 -9.86 4.73
N TYR A 38 -2.85 -9.45 4.50
CA TYR A 38 -2.07 -8.66 5.48
C TYR A 38 -1.81 -7.21 5.01
N ARG A 39 -2.33 -6.80 3.85
CA ARG A 39 -1.97 -5.50 3.25
C ARG A 39 -3.12 -4.50 3.10
N SER A 40 -4.34 -4.89 3.45
CA SER A 40 -5.55 -4.24 2.94
C SER A 40 -6.46 -3.55 3.96
N ASP A 41 -6.31 -3.74 5.27
CA ASP A 41 -7.35 -3.31 6.23
C ASP A 41 -7.01 -2.09 7.11
N SER A 42 -5.91 -1.41 6.85
CA SER A 42 -5.73 -0.08 7.44
C SER A 42 -5.06 0.80 6.42
N ASP A 43 -5.81 1.73 5.84
CA ASP A 43 -5.19 2.87 5.17
C ASP A 43 -4.60 3.76 6.27
N PRO A 44 -3.28 3.71 6.49
CA PRO A 44 -2.65 4.42 7.61
C PRO A 44 -2.67 5.94 7.43
N LEU A 45 -3.12 6.42 6.28
CA LEU A 45 -3.32 7.84 6.00
C LEU A 45 -4.79 8.25 6.07
N ALA A 46 -5.73 7.34 6.33
CA ALA A 46 -7.15 7.69 6.40
C ALA A 46 -7.43 8.75 7.47
N GLU A 47 -6.94 8.53 8.70
CA GLU A 47 -7.14 9.46 9.82
C GLU A 47 -6.46 10.81 9.57
N PHE A 48 -5.26 10.82 8.98
CA PHE A 48 -4.59 12.04 8.56
C PHE A 48 -5.41 12.82 7.53
N PHE A 49 -5.93 12.15 6.49
CA PHE A 49 -6.72 12.81 5.45
C PHE A 49 -8.05 13.34 5.98
N ASP A 50 -8.72 12.63 6.89
CA ASP A 50 -10.00 13.06 7.46
C ASP A 50 -9.86 14.30 8.37
N THR A 51 -8.77 14.34 9.13
CA THR A 51 -8.55 15.38 10.14
C THR A 51 -7.79 16.60 9.62
N TRP A 52 -6.79 16.41 8.74
CA TRP A 52 -5.87 17.48 8.30
C TRP A 52 -6.00 17.88 6.83
N VAL A 53 -6.69 17.09 6.01
CA VAL A 53 -6.86 17.39 4.59
C VAL A 53 -8.33 17.67 4.31
N GLU A 54 -8.60 18.68 3.49
CA GLU A 54 -9.96 18.97 3.03
C GLU A 54 -10.00 19.09 1.52
N ALA A 55 -11.12 18.69 0.93
CA ALA A 55 -11.37 18.88 -0.47
C ALA A 55 -11.63 20.36 -0.74
N GLN A 56 -10.84 20.96 -1.63
CA GLN A 56 -11.03 22.34 -2.05
C GLN A 56 -10.87 22.43 -3.57
N GLU A 57 -11.89 22.96 -4.23
CA GLU A 57 -11.84 23.24 -5.66
C GLU A 57 -10.79 24.32 -5.96
N GLY A 58 -9.88 24.04 -6.90
CA GLY A 58 -8.71 24.88 -7.18
C GLY A 58 -7.58 24.77 -6.14
N GLY A 59 -7.76 23.98 -5.08
CA GLY A 59 -6.69 23.69 -4.11
C GLY A 59 -5.56 22.88 -4.73
N PHE A 60 -4.33 23.18 -4.32
CA PHE A 60 -3.15 22.42 -4.70
C PHE A 60 -2.26 22.25 -3.48
N VAL A 61 -1.79 21.02 -3.25
CA VAL A 61 -0.85 20.70 -2.19
C VAL A 61 0.39 20.04 -2.79
N GLU A 62 1.55 20.59 -2.47
CA GLU A 62 2.82 20.04 -2.90
C GLU A 62 3.16 18.75 -2.17
N ARG A 63 3.98 17.89 -2.80
CA ARG A 63 4.50 16.68 -2.13
C ARG A 63 5.33 16.99 -0.87
N VAL A 64 6.03 18.12 -0.86
CA VAL A 64 6.84 18.57 0.28
C VAL A 64 5.92 19.02 1.41
N GLU A 65 4.93 19.83 1.09
CA GLU A 65 3.94 20.35 2.02
C GLU A 65 3.11 19.23 2.65
N LEU A 66 2.61 18.28 1.85
CA LEU A 66 1.89 17.10 2.33
C LEU A 66 2.73 16.25 3.30
N TRP A 67 4.02 16.09 2.99
CA TRP A 67 4.93 15.36 3.87
C TRP A 67 5.15 16.10 5.20
N SER A 68 5.31 17.42 5.16
CA SER A 68 5.43 18.25 6.37
C SER A 68 4.17 18.15 7.23
N ALA A 69 2.99 18.26 6.62
CA ALA A 69 1.72 18.12 7.31
C ALA A 69 1.54 16.73 7.93
N TYR A 70 1.93 15.66 7.23
CA TYR A 70 1.91 14.31 7.76
C TYR A 70 2.81 14.16 9.00
N CYS A 71 4.03 14.70 8.96
CA CYS A 71 4.93 14.66 10.11
C CYS A 71 4.33 15.38 11.33
N GLN A 72 3.74 16.56 11.11
CA GLN A 72 3.07 17.31 12.18
C GLN A 72 1.88 16.56 12.77
N TRP A 73 1.04 15.95 11.91
CA TRP A 73 -0.04 15.08 12.37
C TRP A 73 0.49 13.89 13.17
N ALA A 74 1.54 13.21 12.68
CA ALA A 74 2.14 12.06 13.36
C ALA A 74 2.74 12.44 14.72
N ASP A 75 3.29 13.66 14.86
CA ASP A 75 3.76 14.18 16.14
C ASP A 75 2.59 14.50 17.08
N ARG A 76 1.49 15.08 16.57
CA ARG A 76 0.29 15.42 17.36
C ARG A 76 -0.44 14.21 17.91
N VAL A 77 -0.62 13.17 17.10
CA VAL A 77 -1.24 11.90 17.53
C VAL A 77 -0.26 11.01 18.31
N GLN A 78 0.96 11.51 18.58
CA GLN A 78 2.03 10.79 19.26
C GLN A 78 2.33 9.42 18.62
N LEU A 79 2.28 9.35 17.29
CA LEU A 79 2.48 8.11 16.56
C LEU A 79 3.90 7.58 16.78
N PRO A 80 4.06 6.34 17.28
CA PRO A 80 5.38 5.75 17.49
C PRO A 80 6.21 5.76 16.22
N HIS A 81 7.52 6.04 16.33
CA HIS A 81 8.41 6.13 15.16
C HIS A 81 8.36 4.86 14.27
N LYS A 82 8.19 3.68 14.88
CA LYS A 82 8.06 2.39 14.18
C LYS A 82 6.81 2.29 13.28
N GLU A 83 5.78 3.08 13.56
CA GLU A 83 4.50 3.11 12.84
C GLU A 83 4.43 4.29 11.85
N ARG A 84 5.39 5.23 11.92
CA ARG A 84 5.49 6.34 10.96
C ARG A 84 5.80 5.83 9.57
N LEU A 85 5.07 6.34 8.60
CA LEU A 85 5.24 6.02 7.20
C LEU A 85 6.44 6.79 6.63
N SER A 86 7.17 6.16 5.72
CA SER A 86 8.21 6.86 4.97
C SER A 86 7.59 7.85 3.98
N ARG A 87 8.34 8.91 3.63
CA ARG A 87 7.92 9.91 2.63
C ARG A 87 7.46 9.31 1.31
N GLN A 88 8.15 8.27 0.83
CA GLN A 88 7.77 7.57 -0.40
C GLN A 88 6.43 6.85 -0.24
N ARG A 89 6.18 6.23 0.92
CA ARG A 89 4.93 5.53 1.21
C ARG A 89 3.77 6.51 1.37
N VAL A 90 3.99 7.65 2.03
CA VAL A 90 2.98 8.72 2.12
C VAL A 90 2.61 9.22 0.73
N THR A 91 3.61 9.57 -0.08
CA THR A 91 3.41 10.04 -1.45
C THR A 91 2.64 9.04 -2.31
N ARG A 92 2.99 7.75 -2.21
CA ARG A 92 2.34 6.68 -2.97
C ARG A 92 0.89 6.48 -2.55
N LEU A 93 0.60 6.47 -1.24
CA LEU A 93 -0.74 6.27 -0.72
C LEU A 93 -1.63 7.48 -0.99
N ALA A 94 -1.10 8.70 -0.87
CA ALA A 94 -1.80 9.93 -1.25
C ALA A 94 -2.22 9.92 -2.72
N GLY A 95 -1.34 9.46 -3.62
CA GLY A 95 -1.64 9.31 -5.04
C GLY A 95 -2.40 8.04 -5.41
N ALA A 96 -2.94 7.29 -4.46
CA ALA A 96 -3.77 6.12 -4.77
C ALA A 96 -5.07 6.57 -5.43
N GLU A 97 -5.52 5.83 -6.45
CA GLU A 97 -6.77 6.11 -7.18
C GLU A 97 -7.98 6.17 -6.25
N SER A 98 -7.96 5.41 -5.15
CA SER A 98 -9.01 5.42 -4.12
C SER A 98 -9.25 6.79 -3.46
N ARG A 99 -8.30 7.73 -3.56
CA ARG A 99 -8.42 9.08 -3.02
C ARG A 99 -8.91 10.11 -4.04
N GLY A 100 -9.01 9.75 -5.33
CA GLY A 100 -9.49 10.65 -6.38
C GLY A 100 -8.63 11.91 -6.61
N LEU A 101 -7.39 11.93 -6.13
CA LEU A 101 -6.51 13.09 -6.25
C LEU A 101 -5.89 13.19 -7.65
N VAL A 102 -5.94 14.39 -8.24
CA VAL A 102 -5.36 14.64 -9.55
C VAL A 102 -3.91 15.07 -9.38
N ALA A 103 -2.96 14.20 -9.77
CA ALA A 103 -1.55 14.56 -9.77
C ALA A 103 -1.28 15.69 -10.79
N GLY A 104 -0.56 16.72 -10.36
CA GLY A 104 -0.29 17.89 -11.19
C GLY A 104 1.00 18.60 -10.81
N ARG A 105 1.20 19.77 -11.44
CA ARG A 105 2.28 20.70 -11.12
C ARG A 105 1.68 22.01 -10.65
N GLY A 106 2.26 22.56 -9.59
CA GLY A 106 1.92 23.89 -9.09
C GLY A 106 2.48 24.98 -10.00
N VAL A 107 2.16 26.23 -9.65
CA VAL A 107 2.64 27.44 -10.36
C VAL A 107 4.18 27.50 -10.36
N ASP A 108 4.81 27.04 -9.28
CA ASP A 108 6.27 26.99 -9.12
C ASP A 108 6.93 25.76 -9.77
N GLY A 109 6.16 24.94 -10.51
CA GLY A 109 6.64 23.71 -11.16
C GLY A 109 6.80 22.52 -10.21
N ALA A 110 6.54 22.70 -8.91
CA ALA A 110 6.57 21.63 -7.92
C ALA A 110 5.48 20.58 -8.19
N ARG A 111 5.80 19.30 -7.92
CA ARG A 111 4.85 18.19 -8.10
C ARG A 111 3.96 18.05 -6.87
N GLY A 112 2.66 17.89 -7.10
CA GLY A 112 1.65 17.79 -6.04
C GLY A 112 0.34 17.19 -6.51
N TRP A 113 -0.72 17.45 -5.77
CA TRP A 113 -2.08 17.03 -6.08
C TRP A 113 -3.04 18.21 -6.04
N HIS A 114 -3.95 18.24 -7.00
CA HIS A 114 -5.06 19.19 -7.05
C HIS A 114 -6.30 18.63 -6.36
N GLY A 115 -7.20 19.55 -5.98
CA GLY A 115 -8.49 19.22 -5.38
C GLY A 115 -8.44 19.07 -3.86
N ILE A 116 -7.30 19.37 -3.24
CA ILE A 116 -7.13 19.33 -1.79
C ILE A 116 -6.40 20.56 -1.28
N ARG A 117 -6.60 20.83 0.01
CA ARG A 117 -5.84 21.76 0.82
C ARG A 117 -5.54 21.14 2.19
N ILE A 118 -4.43 21.53 2.80
CA ILE A 118 -4.13 21.21 4.20
C ILE A 118 -4.83 22.22 5.10
N ARG A 119 -5.62 21.74 6.07
CA ARG A 119 -6.24 22.58 7.09
C ARG A 119 -5.15 23.29 7.88
N THR A 120 -5.06 24.60 7.69
CA THR A 120 -4.12 25.45 8.41
C THR A 120 -4.81 25.96 9.68
N GLY A 121 -4.39 25.52 10.87
CA GLY A 121 -4.90 26.07 12.14
C GLY A 121 -5.27 25.07 13.25
N LEU A 122 -4.73 23.85 13.22
CA LEU A 122 -4.96 22.86 14.27
C LEU A 122 -3.98 22.98 15.43
#